data_AF-A0A9D0ZD96-F1
#
_entry.id   AF-A0A9D0ZD96-F1
#
_cell.length_a   1.000
_cell.length_b   1.000
_cell.length_c   1.000
_cell.angle_alpha   90.00
_cell.angle_beta   90.00
_cell.angle_gamma   90.00
#
_symmetry.space_group_name_H-M   'P 1'
#
loop_
_entity.id
_entity.type
_entity.pdbx_description
1 polymer ?
#
loop_
_entity_poly.entity_id
_entity_poly.type
_entity_poly.pdbx_seq_one_letter_code
_entity_poly.pdbx_strand_id
1 'polypeptide(L)'
;MVKKPEIPTGCLYQANYDEGLAVLRSECKELCYRYNHLSPNDRPARLAILRELLGAMDESTEVTPPFWCDYGCNIRLGRSFYSNHNLVILDGAEVRFGDSVFVAPNCCFTTAEHAIDPEQRREGLEIALPITVGNNVWIGANSVILGGVTIGDNSVIGAGSVVTHDIPANVVAVGTPCRVLREITEQDKLRYPMYGG
;
A
#
# COMPACT_ATOMS: atom_id res chain seq x y z
N MET A 1 21.27 12.29 20.06
CA MET A 1 20.17 11.92 19.14
C MET A 1 20.71 10.82 18.25
N VAL A 2 20.20 9.60 18.37
CA VAL A 2 20.58 8.50 17.46
C VAL A 2 19.99 8.86 16.09
N LYS A 3 20.81 8.86 15.03
CA LYS A 3 20.34 9.13 13.68
C LYS A 3 19.36 8.01 13.29
N LYS A 4 18.16 8.36 12.81
CA LYS A 4 17.21 7.36 12.29
C LYS A 4 17.91 6.55 11.19
N PRO A 5 17.90 5.21 11.26
CA PRO A 5 18.48 4.38 10.21
C PRO A 5 17.83 4.70 8.87
N GLU A 6 18.66 4.78 7.84
CA GLU A 6 18.27 5.13 6.48
C GLU A 6 18.13 3.84 5.67
N ILE A 7 16.99 3.64 5.01
CA ILE A 7 16.77 2.48 4.13
C ILE A 7 17.17 2.91 2.71
N PRO A 8 18.28 2.39 2.16
CA PRO A 8 18.65 2.71 0.80
C PRO A 8 17.71 1.99 -0.18
N THR A 9 17.23 2.69 -1.19
CA THR A 9 16.32 2.14 -2.20
C THR A 9 17.11 1.55 -3.38
N GLY A 10 16.57 0.50 -4.01
CA GLY A 10 17.14 -0.08 -5.23
C GLY A 10 18.49 -0.81 -5.06
N CYS A 11 18.93 -1.08 -3.83
CA CYS A 11 20.11 -1.88 -3.55
C CYS A 11 19.91 -2.77 -2.32
N LEU A 12 20.77 -3.80 -2.19
CA LEU A 12 20.73 -4.71 -1.05
C LEU A 12 21.17 -3.98 0.23
N TYR A 13 20.43 -4.17 1.31
CA TYR A 13 20.75 -3.65 2.63
C TYR A 13 20.41 -4.64 3.73
N GLN A 14 21.05 -4.47 4.90
CA GLN A 14 20.81 -5.30 6.08
C GLN A 14 19.48 -4.92 6.75
N ALA A 15 18.40 -5.61 6.40
CA ALA A 15 17.08 -5.31 6.94
C ALA A 15 16.77 -6.05 8.25
N ASN A 16 17.16 -7.34 8.31
CA ASN A 16 16.78 -8.23 9.40
C ASN A 16 17.61 -8.05 10.66
N TYR A 17 18.89 -7.71 10.52
CA TYR A 17 19.85 -7.66 11.63
C TYR A 17 20.30 -6.24 11.99
N ASP A 18 19.70 -5.22 11.36
CA ASP A 18 19.88 -3.83 11.79
C ASP A 18 18.99 -3.54 13.00
N GLU A 19 19.62 -3.31 14.16
CA GLU A 19 18.92 -3.04 15.42
C GLU A 19 18.08 -1.77 15.37
N GLY A 20 18.55 -0.74 14.65
CA GLY A 20 17.81 0.51 14.50
C GLY A 20 16.50 0.29 13.73
N LEU A 21 16.56 -0.45 12.63
CA LEU A 21 15.37 -0.79 11.85
C LEU A 21 14.44 -1.71 12.63
N ALA A 22 14.97 -2.64 13.42
CA ALA A 22 14.17 -3.51 14.29
C ALA A 22 13.37 -2.71 15.34
N VAL A 23 13.99 -1.70 15.96
CA VAL A 23 13.30 -0.79 16.91
C VAL A 23 12.16 -0.05 16.22
N LEU A 24 12.41 0.55 15.04
CA LEU A 24 11.37 1.27 14.29
C LEU A 24 10.19 0.37 13.91
N ARG A 25 10.47 -0.87 13.47
CA ARG A 25 9.40 -1.83 13.17
C ARG A 25 8.60 -2.17 14.41
N SER A 26 9.26 -2.39 15.56
CA SER A 26 8.57 -2.69 16.82
C SER A 26 7.63 -1.56 17.25
N GLU A 27 8.08 -0.30 17.17
CA GLU A 27 7.27 0.88 17.47
C GLU A 27 6.05 0.98 16.53
N CYS A 28 6.26 0.75 15.23
CA CYS A 28 5.19 0.70 14.24
C CYS A 28 4.17 -0.41 14.53
N LYS A 29 4.61 -1.63 14.87
CA LYS A 29 3.71 -2.74 15.18
C LYS A 29 2.86 -2.47 16.42
N GLU A 30 3.37 -1.75 17.41
CA GLU A 30 2.59 -1.33 18.58
C GLU A 30 1.45 -0.37 18.17
N LEU A 31 1.72 0.61 17.30
CA LEU A 31 0.69 1.50 16.77
C LEU A 31 -0.35 0.74 15.93
N CYS A 32 0.08 -0.19 15.07
CA CYS A 32 -0.83 -1.06 14.32
C CYS A 32 -1.71 -1.89 15.26
N TYR A 33 -1.12 -2.49 16.31
CA TYR A 33 -1.84 -3.27 17.31
C TYR A 33 -2.91 -2.42 17.99
N ARG A 34 -2.55 -1.23 18.49
CA ARG A 34 -3.50 -0.29 19.12
C ARG A 34 -4.61 0.10 18.16
N TYR A 35 -4.27 0.45 16.92
CA TYR A 35 -5.25 0.80 15.88
C TYR A 35 -6.27 -0.32 15.64
N ASN A 36 -5.79 -1.56 15.53
CA ASN A 36 -6.60 -2.73 15.22
C ASN A 36 -7.56 -3.14 16.36
N HIS A 37 -7.33 -2.64 17.58
CA HIS A 37 -8.18 -2.91 18.75
C HIS A 37 -9.14 -1.75 19.09
N LEU A 38 -9.10 -0.64 18.35
CA LEU A 38 -10.07 0.43 18.52
C LEU A 38 -11.47 -0.01 18.08
N SER A 39 -12.48 0.61 18.69
CA SER A 39 -13.85 0.50 18.18
C SER A 39 -13.91 0.99 16.73
N PRO A 40 -14.56 0.26 15.80
CA PRO A 40 -14.71 0.73 14.42
C PRO A 40 -15.52 2.03 14.33
N ASN A 41 -16.30 2.37 15.37
CA ASN A 41 -17.11 3.58 15.44
C ASN A 41 -16.38 4.78 16.10
N ASP A 42 -15.17 4.58 16.66
CA ASP A 42 -14.39 5.66 17.26
C ASP A 42 -13.46 6.31 16.22
N ARG A 43 -14.08 7.06 15.32
CA ARG A 43 -13.35 7.75 14.25
C ARG A 43 -12.25 8.70 14.77
N PRO A 44 -12.48 9.55 15.80
CA PRO A 44 -11.44 10.42 16.32
C PRO A 44 -10.20 9.65 16.82
N ALA A 45 -10.38 8.57 17.59
CA ALA A 45 -9.25 7.77 18.07
C ALA A 45 -8.50 7.08 16.92
N ARG A 46 -9.23 6.55 15.93
CA ARG A 46 -8.63 5.93 14.74
C ARG A 46 -7.75 6.93 13.98
N LEU A 47 -8.25 8.14 13.73
CA LEU A 47 -7.47 9.18 13.06
C LEU A 47 -6.25 9.65 13.88
N ALA A 48 -6.36 9.71 15.20
CA ALA A 48 -5.22 10.10 16.04
C ALA A 48 -4.04 9.14 15.87
N ILE A 49 -4.31 7.82 15.88
CA ILE A 49 -3.25 6.81 15.67
C ILE A 49 -2.74 6.85 14.22
N LEU A 50 -3.60 6.99 13.21
CA LEU A 50 -3.14 7.07 11.82
C LEU A 50 -2.24 8.29 11.58
N ARG A 51 -2.53 9.45 12.20
CA ARG A 51 -1.67 10.64 12.09
C ARG A 51 -0.31 10.45 12.75
N GLU A 52 -0.24 9.65 13.81
CA GLU A 52 1.03 9.29 14.47
C GLU A 52 1.82 8.27 13.64
N LEU A 53 1.13 7.31 13.03
CA LEU A 53 1.71 6.20 12.30
C LEU A 53 2.19 6.58 10.89
N LEU A 54 1.41 7.34 10.14
CA LEU A 54 1.60 7.55 8.69
C LEU A 54 2.49 8.76 8.39
N GLY A 55 3.27 8.66 7.31
CA GLY A 55 4.13 9.77 6.85
C GLY A 55 3.36 10.98 6.33
N ALA A 56 2.18 10.75 5.73
CA ALA A 56 1.22 11.79 5.39
C ALA A 56 -0.18 11.18 5.18
N MET A 57 -1.23 11.92 5.53
CA MET A 57 -2.61 11.56 5.28
C MET A 57 -3.50 12.80 5.24
N ASP A 58 -4.67 12.68 4.60
CA ASP A 58 -5.75 13.67 4.70
C ASP A 58 -6.77 13.30 5.79
N GLU A 59 -7.53 14.29 6.27
CA GLU A 59 -8.60 14.12 7.27
C GLU A 59 -9.74 13.19 6.81
N SER A 60 -9.95 13.08 5.50
CA SER A 60 -10.95 12.20 4.88
C SER A 60 -10.51 10.74 4.75
N THR A 61 -9.27 10.41 5.14
CA THR A 61 -8.75 9.04 5.09
C THR A 61 -9.62 8.09 5.91
N GLU A 62 -9.97 6.96 5.30
CA GLU A 62 -10.61 5.83 5.98
C GLU A 62 -9.80 4.56 5.72
N VAL A 63 -9.27 3.99 6.79
CA VAL A 63 -8.63 2.66 6.77
C VAL A 63 -9.50 1.74 7.60
N THR A 64 -9.93 0.62 7.04
CA THR A 64 -10.77 -0.31 7.77
C THR A 64 -9.89 -1.35 8.46
N PRO A 65 -9.92 -1.48 9.80
CA PRO A 65 -9.08 -2.44 10.49
C PRO A 65 -9.47 -3.90 10.13
N PRO A 66 -8.52 -4.85 10.23
CA PRO A 66 -7.14 -4.63 10.63
C PRO A 66 -6.27 -4.06 9.51
N PHE A 67 -5.27 -3.28 9.90
CA PHE A 67 -4.24 -2.68 9.06
C PHE A 67 -2.86 -3.00 9.62
N TRP A 68 -1.91 -3.33 8.74
CA TRP A 68 -0.52 -3.60 9.10
C TRP A 68 0.45 -2.95 8.13
N CYS A 69 1.49 -2.33 8.67
CA CYS A 69 2.65 -1.86 7.92
C CYS A 69 3.95 -2.09 8.68
N ASP A 70 5.10 -1.89 8.02
CA ASP A 70 6.41 -2.14 8.65
C ASP A 70 6.95 -0.93 9.39
N TYR A 71 6.79 0.27 8.82
CA TYR A 71 7.28 1.51 9.42
C TYR A 71 6.18 2.58 9.54
N GLY A 72 5.17 2.56 8.67
CA GLY A 72 4.08 3.54 8.60
C GLY A 72 4.52 4.91 8.05
N CYS A 73 5.66 5.42 8.52
CA CYS A 73 6.16 6.75 8.15
C CYS A 73 6.54 6.90 6.67
N ASN A 74 6.66 5.80 5.93
CA ASN A 74 6.94 5.81 4.49
C ASN A 74 5.65 5.76 3.64
N ILE A 75 4.49 5.70 4.29
CA ILE A 75 3.18 5.67 3.62
C ILE A 75 2.64 7.10 3.51
N ARG A 76 2.20 7.47 2.31
CA ARG A 76 1.58 8.76 2.03
C ARG A 76 0.24 8.56 1.34
N LEU A 77 -0.84 9.02 1.99
CA LEU A 77 -2.21 8.90 1.51
C LEU A 77 -2.74 10.26 1.07
N GLY A 78 -3.27 10.33 -0.16
CA GLY A 78 -3.99 11.51 -0.66
C GLY A 78 -5.38 11.66 -0.04
N ARG A 79 -6.14 12.62 -0.55
CA ARG A 79 -7.52 12.91 -0.12
C ARG A 79 -8.45 11.78 -0.53
N SER A 80 -9.48 11.54 0.26
CA SER A 80 -10.50 10.52 0.00
C SER A 80 -9.92 9.11 -0.23
N PHE A 81 -8.80 8.79 0.42
CA PHE A 81 -8.27 7.43 0.43
C PHE A 81 -9.19 6.53 1.26
N TYR A 82 -9.63 5.42 0.67
CA TYR A 82 -10.37 4.38 1.35
C TYR A 82 -9.67 3.03 1.19
N SER A 83 -9.50 2.32 2.30
CA SER A 83 -9.19 0.89 2.26
C SER A 83 -10.20 0.09 3.07
N ASN A 84 -10.57 -1.04 2.51
CA ASN A 84 -11.37 -2.05 3.16
C ASN A 84 -10.47 -2.96 4.03
N HIS A 85 -11.06 -3.94 4.71
CA HIS A 85 -10.41 -4.78 5.71
C HIS A 85 -9.12 -5.46 5.23
N ASN A 86 -8.20 -5.69 6.17
CA ASN A 86 -6.97 -6.48 5.99
C ASN A 86 -6.00 -5.89 4.96
N LEU A 87 -5.84 -4.57 4.94
CA LEU A 87 -4.78 -3.94 4.16
C LEU A 87 -3.41 -4.22 4.79
N VAL A 88 -2.44 -4.65 3.97
CA VAL A 88 -1.03 -4.80 4.35
C VAL A 88 -0.16 -3.95 3.44
N ILE A 89 0.71 -3.11 4.01
CA ILE A 89 1.68 -2.30 3.27
C ILE A 89 3.08 -2.50 3.87
N LEU A 90 3.95 -3.24 3.18
CA LEU A 90 5.35 -3.42 3.58
C LEU A 90 6.16 -2.24 3.02
N ASP A 91 6.27 -1.17 3.81
CA ASP A 91 6.77 0.15 3.43
C ASP A 91 8.25 0.36 3.78
N GLY A 92 9.13 -0.58 3.42
CA GLY A 92 10.58 -0.38 3.47
C GLY A 92 11.06 0.80 2.61
N ALA A 93 10.40 1.05 1.48
CA ALA A 93 10.50 2.29 0.70
C ALA A 93 9.16 3.04 0.70
N GLU A 94 9.14 4.23 0.10
CA GLU A 94 7.93 5.04 0.00
C GLU A 94 6.80 4.30 -0.75
N VAL A 95 5.60 4.31 -0.16
CA VAL A 95 4.35 3.89 -0.81
C VAL A 95 3.42 5.10 -0.85
N ARG A 96 3.18 5.61 -2.06
CA ARG A 96 2.42 6.83 -2.28
C ARG A 96 1.12 6.54 -3.00
N PHE A 97 0.02 7.07 -2.46
CA PHE A 97 -1.30 7.03 -3.07
C PHE A 97 -1.77 8.46 -3.38
N GLY A 98 -2.35 8.64 -4.57
CA GLY A 98 -3.02 9.87 -4.97
C GLY A 98 -4.36 10.09 -4.28
N ASP A 99 -5.15 11.01 -4.84
CA ASP A 99 -6.49 11.33 -4.36
C ASP A 99 -7.53 10.30 -4.86
N SER A 100 -8.59 10.09 -4.08
CA SER A 100 -9.76 9.25 -4.42
C SER A 100 -9.41 7.80 -4.77
N VAL A 101 -8.44 7.22 -4.05
CA VAL A 101 -8.05 5.83 -4.22
C VAL A 101 -8.91 4.91 -3.38
N PHE A 102 -9.41 3.83 -3.99
CA PHE A 102 -10.20 2.80 -3.33
C PHE A 102 -9.45 1.47 -3.35
N VAL A 103 -9.20 0.91 -2.18
CA VAL A 103 -8.56 -0.39 -2.00
C VAL A 103 -9.56 -1.38 -1.40
N ALA A 104 -9.86 -2.44 -2.13
CA ALA A 104 -10.73 -3.51 -1.67
C ALA A 104 -10.02 -4.40 -0.61
N PRO A 105 -10.73 -5.36 0.01
CA PRO A 105 -10.16 -6.14 1.10
C PRO A 105 -8.95 -6.99 0.70
N ASN A 106 -8.12 -7.31 1.69
CA ASN A 106 -6.99 -8.25 1.60
C ASN A 106 -5.92 -7.86 0.55
N CYS A 107 -5.79 -6.59 0.23
CA CYS A 107 -4.74 -6.13 -0.69
C CYS A 107 -3.40 -6.02 0.02
N CYS A 108 -2.33 -6.34 -0.70
CA CYS A 108 -0.95 -6.23 -0.23
C CYS A 108 -0.14 -5.33 -1.16
N PHE A 109 0.59 -4.39 -0.58
CA PHE A 109 1.57 -3.56 -1.27
C PHE A 109 2.93 -3.88 -0.65
N THR A 110 3.88 -4.38 -1.43
CA THR A 110 5.18 -4.76 -0.92
C THR A 110 6.30 -4.04 -1.66
N THR A 111 6.94 -3.10 -0.98
CA THR A 111 8.20 -2.51 -1.48
C THR A 111 9.38 -3.45 -1.31
N ALA A 112 9.27 -4.40 -0.39
CA ALA A 112 10.33 -5.30 0.01
C ALA A 112 10.43 -6.51 -0.93
N GLU A 113 11.67 -6.83 -1.31
CA GLU A 113 12.07 -8.07 -1.94
C GLU A 113 13.28 -8.65 -1.20
N HIS A 114 13.40 -9.97 -1.14
CA HIS A 114 14.61 -10.61 -0.64
C HIS A 114 15.59 -10.89 -1.77
N ALA A 115 16.88 -10.96 -1.43
CA ALA A 115 17.88 -11.47 -2.35
C ALA A 115 17.45 -12.85 -2.91
N ILE A 116 17.56 -13.00 -4.23
CA ILE A 116 17.30 -14.27 -4.91
C ILE A 116 18.33 -15.32 -4.45
N ASP A 117 19.59 -14.88 -4.32
CA ASP A 117 20.67 -15.70 -3.80
C ASP A 117 20.40 -16.14 -2.35
N PRO A 118 20.45 -17.45 -2.05
CA PRO A 118 20.11 -17.96 -0.72
C PRO A 118 21.14 -17.64 0.35
N GLU A 119 22.41 -17.35 0.03
CA GLU A 119 23.41 -16.91 1.01
C GLU A 119 23.11 -15.47 1.44
N GLN A 120 22.97 -14.57 0.48
CA GLN A 120 22.56 -13.18 0.71
C GLN A 120 21.24 -13.08 1.49
N ARG A 121 20.26 -13.93 1.15
CA ARG A 121 18.98 -13.95 1.87
C ARG A 121 19.12 -14.43 3.32
N ARG A 122 19.98 -15.42 3.59
CA ARG A 122 20.26 -15.88 4.97
C ARG A 122 20.99 -14.81 5.79
N GLU A 123 21.83 -14.02 5.13
CA GLU A 123 22.46 -12.84 5.69
C GLU A 123 21.49 -11.70 5.96
N GLY A 124 20.19 -11.84 5.66
CA GLY A 124 19.17 -10.86 6.00
C GLY A 124 19.08 -9.69 5.04
N LEU A 125 19.59 -9.85 3.82
CA LEU A 125 19.57 -8.81 2.80
C LEU A 125 18.19 -8.70 2.11
N GLU A 126 17.73 -7.46 2.02
CA GLU A 126 16.51 -7.06 1.30
C GLU A 126 16.79 -5.93 0.32
N ILE A 127 15.88 -5.73 -0.61
CA ILE A 127 15.79 -4.56 -1.49
C ILE A 127 14.46 -3.89 -1.20
N ALA A 128 14.43 -2.56 -1.18
CA ALA A 128 13.20 -1.79 -1.13
C ALA A 128 13.04 -0.94 -2.39
N LEU A 129 11.91 -1.08 -3.08
CA LEU A 129 11.56 -0.32 -4.28
C LEU A 129 10.23 0.42 -4.06
N PRO A 130 10.17 1.74 -4.31
CA PRO A 130 8.96 2.53 -4.01
C PRO A 130 7.78 2.11 -4.89
N ILE A 131 6.56 2.32 -4.40
CA ILE A 131 5.31 2.10 -5.14
C ILE A 131 4.58 3.43 -5.27
N THR A 132 4.08 3.73 -6.47
CA THR A 132 3.25 4.91 -6.73
C THR A 132 1.89 4.51 -7.28
N VAL A 133 0.82 4.97 -6.64
CA VAL A 133 -0.56 4.81 -7.10
C VAL A 133 -1.12 6.19 -7.41
N GLY A 134 -1.58 6.37 -8.64
CA GLY A 134 -2.18 7.60 -9.14
C GLY A 134 -3.54 7.93 -8.51
N ASN A 135 -4.19 8.94 -9.06
CA ASN A 135 -5.50 9.40 -8.60
C ASN A 135 -6.64 8.53 -9.15
N ASN A 136 -7.77 8.46 -8.43
CA ASN A 136 -8.99 7.77 -8.87
C ASN A 136 -8.79 6.27 -9.20
N VAL A 137 -7.78 5.64 -8.60
CA VAL A 137 -7.47 4.22 -8.83
C VAL A 137 -8.37 3.35 -7.96
N TRP A 138 -8.89 2.27 -8.53
CA TRP A 138 -9.57 1.22 -7.77
C TRP A 138 -8.79 -0.09 -7.84
N ILE A 139 -8.46 -0.65 -6.67
CA ILE A 139 -7.71 -1.90 -6.54
C ILE A 139 -8.63 -2.97 -5.97
N GLY A 140 -8.90 -4.00 -6.78
CA GLY A 140 -9.80 -5.11 -6.47
C GLY A 140 -9.23 -6.06 -5.42
N ALA A 141 -10.11 -6.82 -4.77
CA ALA A 141 -9.79 -7.60 -3.58
C ALA A 141 -8.68 -8.64 -3.82
N ASN A 142 -7.87 -8.92 -2.81
CA ASN A 142 -6.77 -9.89 -2.86
C ASN A 142 -5.71 -9.57 -3.93
N SER A 143 -5.54 -8.30 -4.33
CA SER A 143 -4.48 -7.90 -5.26
C SER A 143 -3.15 -7.71 -4.53
N VAL A 144 -2.06 -8.01 -5.21
CA VAL A 144 -0.68 -7.81 -4.73
C VAL A 144 0.04 -6.85 -5.67
N ILE A 145 0.56 -5.76 -5.12
CA ILE A 145 1.35 -4.74 -5.85
C ILE A 145 2.81 -4.87 -5.43
N LEU A 146 3.69 -5.18 -6.38
CA LEU A 146 5.12 -5.36 -6.12
C LEU A 146 5.90 -4.03 -6.17
N GLY A 147 7.08 -4.03 -5.56
CA GLY A 147 7.96 -2.87 -5.47
C GLY A 147 8.40 -2.37 -6.83
N GLY A 148 8.56 -1.05 -6.95
CA GLY A 148 8.98 -0.39 -8.19
C GLY A 148 7.86 -0.12 -9.19
N VAL A 149 6.62 -0.51 -8.87
CA VAL A 149 5.45 -0.32 -9.74
C VAL A 149 4.84 1.08 -9.58
N THR A 150 4.48 1.67 -10.72
CA THR A 150 3.58 2.82 -10.84
C THR A 150 2.24 2.40 -11.45
N ILE A 151 1.12 2.73 -10.79
CA ILE A 151 -0.24 2.58 -11.33
C ILE A 151 -0.75 3.96 -11.73
N GLY A 152 -1.01 4.16 -13.01
CA GLY A 152 -1.49 5.42 -13.56
C GLY A 152 -2.94 5.74 -13.17
N ASP A 153 -3.26 7.03 -13.21
CA ASP A 153 -4.56 7.60 -12.85
C ASP A 153 -5.76 6.89 -13.50
N ASN A 154 -6.89 6.89 -12.79
CA ASN A 154 -8.20 6.36 -13.22
C ASN A 154 -8.24 4.85 -13.47
N SER A 155 -7.14 4.14 -13.25
CA SER A 155 -7.04 2.72 -13.58
C SER A 155 -7.76 1.83 -12.59
N VAL A 156 -8.20 0.68 -13.09
CA VAL A 156 -8.82 -0.39 -12.29
C VAL A 156 -7.92 -1.62 -12.31
N ILE A 157 -7.54 -2.09 -11.13
CA ILE A 157 -6.87 -3.39 -10.95
C ILE A 157 -7.93 -4.40 -10.55
N GLY A 158 -8.13 -5.45 -11.35
CA GLY A 158 -9.07 -6.52 -11.04
C GLY A 158 -8.66 -7.32 -9.80
N ALA A 159 -9.63 -7.93 -9.13
CA ALA A 159 -9.38 -8.78 -7.97
C ALA A 159 -8.41 -9.94 -8.30
N GLY A 160 -7.59 -10.32 -7.32
CA GLY A 160 -6.61 -11.41 -7.44
C GLY A 160 -5.44 -11.12 -8.39
N SER A 161 -5.20 -9.85 -8.74
CA SER A 161 -4.12 -9.50 -9.66
C SER A 161 -2.77 -9.41 -8.95
N VAL A 162 -1.70 -9.87 -9.60
CA VAL A 162 -0.32 -9.66 -9.15
C VAL A 162 0.35 -8.66 -10.09
N VAL A 163 0.45 -7.41 -9.65
CA VAL A 163 0.99 -6.30 -10.44
C VAL A 163 2.50 -6.28 -10.31
N THR A 164 3.18 -6.70 -11.38
CA THR A 164 4.63 -6.84 -11.44
C THR A 164 5.33 -5.78 -12.30
N HIS A 165 4.55 -4.94 -12.99
CA HIS A 165 5.04 -3.89 -13.89
C HIS A 165 4.06 -2.71 -13.84
N ASP A 166 4.53 -1.55 -14.30
CA ASP A 166 3.72 -0.34 -14.39
C ASP A 166 2.41 -0.57 -15.17
N ILE A 167 1.35 0.07 -14.69
CA ILE A 167 0.03 0.08 -15.31
C ILE A 167 -0.24 1.50 -15.84
N PRO A 168 -0.52 1.68 -17.14
CA PRO A 168 -0.81 2.99 -17.70
C PRO A 168 -2.14 3.53 -17.15
N ALA A 169 -2.36 4.85 -17.25
CA ALA A 169 -3.62 5.47 -16.86
C ALA A 169 -4.81 5.03 -17.74
N ASN A 170 -6.03 5.15 -17.22
CA ASN A 170 -7.30 4.92 -17.91
C ASN A 170 -7.51 3.49 -18.45
N VAL A 171 -7.01 2.48 -17.74
CA VAL A 171 -7.17 1.07 -18.16
C VAL A 171 -7.81 0.22 -17.09
N VAL A 172 -8.41 -0.89 -17.53
CA VAL A 172 -8.70 -2.04 -16.69
C VAL A 172 -7.56 -3.04 -16.88
N ALA A 173 -6.88 -3.43 -15.80
CA ALA A 173 -5.81 -4.43 -15.80
C ALA A 173 -6.14 -5.57 -14.85
N VAL A 174 -5.86 -6.81 -15.24
CA VAL A 174 -6.22 -8.01 -14.47
C VAL A 174 -5.16 -9.10 -14.60
N GLY A 175 -5.15 -10.05 -13.65
CA GLY A 175 -4.50 -11.36 -13.80
C GLY A 175 -3.19 -11.53 -13.04
N THR A 176 -2.60 -12.72 -13.18
CA THR A 176 -1.33 -13.10 -12.56
C THR A 176 -0.41 -13.72 -13.62
N PRO A 177 0.59 -12.99 -14.14
CA PRO A 177 0.89 -11.59 -13.83
C PRO A 177 -0.15 -10.63 -14.41
N CYS A 178 -0.32 -9.46 -13.79
CA CYS A 178 -1.32 -8.46 -14.19
C CYS A 178 -0.98 -7.88 -15.56
N ARG A 179 -1.97 -7.77 -16.44
CA ARG A 179 -1.85 -7.21 -17.78
C ARG A 179 -3.04 -6.29 -18.07
N VAL A 180 -2.81 -5.27 -18.89
CA VAL A 180 -3.90 -4.44 -19.43
C VAL A 180 -4.87 -5.34 -20.19
N LEU A 181 -6.13 -5.33 -19.79
CA LEU A 181 -7.22 -6.03 -20.46
C LEU A 181 -7.81 -5.15 -21.55
N ARG A 182 -8.10 -3.89 -21.23
CA ARG A 182 -8.66 -2.89 -22.15
C ARG A 182 -8.59 -1.49 -21.54
N GLU A 183 -8.85 -0.49 -22.36
CA GLU A 183 -9.09 0.90 -21.93
C GLU A 183 -10.46 1.05 -21.26
N ILE A 184 -10.56 2.06 -20.39
CA ILE A 184 -11.82 2.58 -19.84
C ILE A 184 -12.40 3.56 -20.85
N THR A 185 -13.69 3.43 -21.15
CA THR A 185 -14.38 4.21 -22.18
C THR A 185 -15.67 4.82 -21.65
N GLU A 186 -16.26 5.74 -22.40
CA GLU A 186 -17.55 6.34 -22.04
C GLU A 186 -18.67 5.31 -21.87
N GLN A 187 -18.58 4.15 -22.54
CA GLN A 187 -19.54 3.06 -22.39
C GLN A 187 -19.56 2.48 -20.97
N ASP A 188 -18.45 2.60 -20.21
CA ASP A 188 -18.37 2.09 -18.84
C ASP A 188 -19.32 2.84 -17.88
N LYS A 189 -19.68 4.09 -18.19
CA LYS A 189 -20.69 4.87 -17.44
C LYS A 189 -22.08 4.25 -17.52
N LEU A 190 -22.34 3.46 -18.56
CA LEU A 190 -23.64 2.82 -18.84
C LEU A 190 -23.66 1.34 -18.46
N ARG A 191 -22.59 0.83 -17.85
CA ARG A 191 -22.45 -0.59 -17.52
C ARG A 191 -23.56 -1.08 -16.57
N TYR A 192 -23.99 -0.23 -15.65
CA TYR A 192 -25.03 -0.54 -14.68
C TYR A 192 -26.08 0.59 -14.64
N PRO A 193 -27.37 0.28 -14.44
CA PRO A 193 -28.39 1.29 -14.25
C PRO A 193 -28.16 2.05 -12.93
N MET A 194 -28.49 3.34 -12.92
CA MET A 194 -28.54 4.12 -11.68
C MET A 194 -29.78 3.74 -10.88
N TYR A 195 -29.61 3.48 -9.57
CA TYR A 195 -30.74 3.26 -8.68
C TYR A 195 -31.54 4.57 -8.53
N GLY A 196 -32.83 4.53 -8.89
CA GLY A 196 -33.68 5.72 -9.01
C GLY A 196 -34.43 6.15 -7.75
N GLY A 197 -34.21 5.49 -6.61
CA GLY A 197 -35.06 5.65 -5.43
C GLY A 197 -36.15 4.60 -5.37
#